data_AF-A0A182TDV9-F1
#
_entry.id   AF-A0A182TDV9-F1
#
_cell.length_a   1.000
_cell.length_b   1.000
_cell.length_c   1.000
_cell.angle_alpha   90.00
_cell.angle_beta   90.00
_cell.angle_gamma   90.00
#
_symmetry.space_group_name_H-M   'P 1'
#
loop_
_entity.id
_entity.type
_entity.pdbx_description
1 polymer ?
#
loop_
_entity_poly.entity_id
_entity_poly.type
_entity_poly.pdbx_seq_one_letter_code
_entity_poly.pdbx_strand_id
1 'polypeptide(L)'
;MYQLTVSQPHELVVLLEDFDGNKTFARYDHFEISNESRKYALTNIGEYSGTAGDSLQNAKGMKFSTYDSDNDVWNDNCAVSYTGAWWYGACHKSNLNGKYLRGETKEYATSMGWFTFRGHHYALKSSKMMIRPNLVVLLEDFDGNKTFARYDHFEIGDEGQKYSVMKIEKYSGTAGDSFSGTKSLKFSTFDADNDTWANHCAVTFTGAWWYSNCHSRYISFRCGGAIVTKNY
;
A
#
# COMPACT_ATOMS: atom_id res chain seq x y z
N MET A 1 9.95 -8.65 6.45
CA MET A 1 8.72 -7.84 6.44
C MET A 1 8.93 -6.50 7.15
N TYR A 2 9.30 -6.48 8.44
CA TYR A 2 9.59 -5.25 9.20
C TYR A 2 10.49 -4.25 8.47
N GLN A 3 11.66 -4.72 7.99
CA GLN A 3 12.63 -3.86 7.29
C GLN A 3 12.04 -3.22 6.03
N LEU A 4 11.12 -3.90 5.34
CA LEU A 4 10.46 -3.37 4.16
C LEU A 4 9.46 -2.29 4.57
N THR A 5 8.58 -2.58 5.53
CA THR A 5 7.50 -1.67 5.92
C THR A 5 7.99 -0.40 6.61
N VAL A 6 9.17 -0.42 7.24
CA VAL A 6 9.79 0.78 7.83
C VAL A 6 10.60 1.59 6.83
N SER A 7 11.11 0.98 5.76
CA SER A 7 11.94 1.69 4.77
C SER A 7 11.19 2.82 4.06
N GLN A 8 9.88 2.64 3.85
CA GLN A 8 8.97 3.64 3.29
C GLN A 8 7.52 3.21 3.55
N PRO A 9 6.53 4.11 3.45
CA PRO A 9 5.12 3.74 3.58
C PRO A 9 4.72 2.70 2.54
N HIS A 10 4.05 1.63 2.97
CA HIS A 10 3.50 0.60 2.10
C HIS A 10 1.99 0.51 2.29
N GLU A 11 1.26 0.24 1.23
CA GLU A 11 -0.10 -0.30 1.32
C GLU A 11 -0.06 -1.84 1.42
N LEU A 12 -1.14 -2.42 1.94
CA LEU A 12 -1.37 -3.85 1.97
C LEU A 12 -2.57 -4.20 1.09
N VAL A 13 -2.41 -5.18 0.23
CA VAL A 13 -3.48 -5.82 -0.54
C VAL A 13 -3.58 -7.28 -0.14
N VAL A 14 -4.78 -7.70 0.26
CA VAL A 14 -5.14 -9.07 0.58
C VAL A 14 -6.11 -9.57 -0.48
N LEU A 15 -5.70 -10.56 -1.27
CA LEU A 15 -6.55 -11.23 -2.25
C LEU A 15 -7.05 -12.55 -1.68
N LEU A 16 -8.36 -12.81 -1.79
CA LEU A 16 -9.01 -13.97 -1.21
C LEU A 16 -9.83 -14.70 -2.28
N GLU A 17 -9.84 -16.02 -2.23
CA GLU A 17 -10.68 -16.88 -3.08
C GLU A 17 -11.31 -17.97 -2.22
N ASP A 18 -12.62 -18.18 -2.38
CA ASP A 18 -13.35 -19.29 -1.77
C ASP A 18 -13.40 -20.53 -2.69
N PHE A 19 -13.98 -21.64 -2.20
CA PHE A 19 -14.09 -22.86 -2.99
C PHE A 19 -15.20 -22.83 -4.04
N ASP A 20 -16.10 -21.85 -3.98
CA ASP A 20 -17.16 -21.62 -4.97
C ASP A 20 -16.64 -20.79 -6.15
N GLY A 21 -15.39 -20.32 -6.09
CA GLY A 21 -14.72 -19.54 -7.11
C GLY A 21 -14.92 -18.02 -6.97
N ASN A 22 -15.58 -17.55 -5.91
CA ASN A 22 -15.71 -16.11 -5.68
C ASN A 22 -14.38 -15.54 -5.21
N LYS A 23 -13.98 -14.45 -5.86
CA LYS A 23 -12.76 -13.71 -5.56
C LYS A 23 -13.12 -12.37 -4.97
N THR A 24 -12.42 -11.99 -3.92
CA THR A 24 -12.60 -10.73 -3.24
C THR A 24 -11.26 -10.18 -2.76
N PHE A 25 -11.24 -8.92 -2.32
CA PHE A 25 -10.03 -8.31 -1.80
C PHE A 25 -10.30 -7.32 -0.67
N ALA A 26 -9.30 -7.17 0.20
CA ALA A 26 -9.20 -6.10 1.18
C ALA A 26 -7.92 -5.32 0.91
N ARG A 27 -8.00 -4.00 0.95
CA ARG A 27 -6.88 -3.07 0.76
C ARG A 27 -6.81 -2.10 1.92
N TYR A 28 -5.60 -1.81 2.37
CA TYR A 28 -5.31 -0.82 3.42
C TYR A 28 -4.22 0.12 2.92
N ASP A 29 -4.48 1.44 2.94
CA ASP A 29 -3.59 2.47 2.37
C ASP A 29 -2.27 2.67 3.16
N HIS A 30 -2.16 2.01 4.32
CA HIS A 30 -0.95 1.93 5.12
C HIS A 30 -0.87 0.55 5.79
N PHE A 31 0.32 -0.03 5.80
CA PHE A 31 0.65 -1.24 6.55
C PHE A 31 2.07 -1.16 7.10
N GLU A 32 2.18 -1.19 8.42
CA GLU A 32 3.45 -1.12 9.14
C GLU A 32 3.43 -2.06 10.34
N ILE A 33 4.52 -2.79 10.53
CA ILE A 33 4.74 -3.63 11.69
C ILE A 33 5.98 -3.17 12.44
N SER A 34 6.06 -3.50 13.72
CA SER A 34 7.21 -3.19 14.56
C SER A 34 8.34 -4.22 14.43
N ASN A 35 9.44 -3.98 15.14
CA ASN A 35 10.57 -4.90 15.21
C ASN A 35 10.28 -6.06 16.19
N GLU A 36 11.25 -6.97 16.30
CA GLU A 36 11.17 -8.14 17.16
C GLU A 36 11.04 -7.80 18.66
N SER A 37 11.72 -6.76 19.16
CA SER A 37 11.63 -6.38 20.57
C SER A 37 10.24 -5.90 20.96
N ARG A 38 9.47 -5.40 19.99
CA ARG A 38 8.05 -5.06 20.10
C ARG A 38 7.13 -6.15 19.55
N LYS A 39 7.65 -7.38 19.41
CA LYS A 39 6.90 -8.58 19.00
C LYS A 39 6.15 -8.40 17.68
N TYR A 40 6.79 -7.69 16.74
CA TYR A 40 6.24 -7.43 15.41
C TYR A 40 4.84 -6.84 15.40
N ALA A 41 4.48 -6.03 16.41
CA ALA A 41 3.14 -5.47 16.53
C ALA A 41 2.69 -4.75 15.26
N LEU A 42 1.43 -4.91 14.86
CA LEU A 42 0.83 -4.19 13.74
C LEU A 42 0.63 -2.72 14.12
N THR A 43 1.66 -1.90 13.95
CA THR A 43 1.70 -0.51 14.44
C THR A 43 0.79 0.39 13.62
N ASN A 44 0.73 0.16 12.31
CA ASN A 44 -0.13 0.94 11.43
C ASN A 44 -0.89 0.05 10.47
N ILE A 45 -2.20 0.25 10.46
CA ILE A 45 -3.08 -0.19 9.39
C ILE A 45 -4.01 0.98 9.07
N GLY A 46 -4.01 1.33 7.79
CA GLY A 46 -4.65 2.52 7.26
C GLY A 46 -6.13 2.34 6.94
N GLU A 47 -6.66 3.22 6.09
CA GLU A 47 -8.06 3.19 5.67
C GLU A 47 -8.34 1.94 4.82
N TYR A 48 -9.39 1.20 5.21
CA TYR A 48 -9.86 0.05 4.46
C TYR A 48 -10.59 0.47 3.18
N SER A 49 -10.34 -0.27 2.10
CA SER A 49 -11.17 -0.30 0.89
C SER A 49 -11.19 -1.71 0.30
N GLY A 50 -12.24 -2.07 -0.43
CA GLY A 50 -12.35 -3.37 -1.10
C GLY A 50 -13.71 -4.03 -0.92
N THR A 51 -13.80 -5.27 -1.38
CA THR A 51 -15.05 -6.04 -1.48
C THR A 51 -15.14 -7.18 -0.46
N ALA A 52 -14.08 -7.45 0.31
CA ALA A 52 -14.06 -8.55 1.29
C ALA A 52 -14.71 -8.21 2.64
N GLY A 53 -15.03 -6.92 2.84
CA GLY A 53 -15.24 -6.34 4.16
C GLY A 53 -13.94 -6.29 4.97
N ASP A 54 -13.94 -5.51 6.05
CA ASP A 54 -12.77 -5.33 6.90
C ASP A 54 -12.72 -6.36 8.05
N SER A 55 -11.70 -7.21 8.03
CA SER A 55 -11.41 -8.16 9.11
C SER A 55 -9.98 -8.04 9.66
N LEU A 56 -9.30 -6.91 9.45
CA LEU A 56 -7.92 -6.70 9.92
C LEU A 56 -7.73 -5.43 10.75
N GLN A 57 -8.56 -4.39 10.62
CA GLN A 57 -8.39 -3.17 11.42
C GLN A 57 -8.44 -3.43 12.94
N ASN A 58 -9.20 -4.44 13.39
CA ASN A 58 -9.24 -4.79 14.81
C ASN A 58 -7.92 -5.36 15.36
N ALA A 59 -6.98 -5.72 14.48
CA ALA A 59 -5.65 -6.17 14.86
C ALA A 59 -4.65 -5.00 15.05
N LYS A 60 -5.07 -3.76 14.80
CA LYS A 60 -4.21 -2.58 14.98
C LYS A 60 -3.72 -2.50 16.42
N GLY A 61 -2.40 -2.36 16.58
CA GLY A 61 -1.71 -2.32 17.86
C GLY A 61 -1.47 -3.70 18.50
N MET A 62 -2.04 -4.78 17.96
CA MET A 62 -1.83 -6.13 18.50
C MET A 62 -0.44 -6.64 18.15
N LYS A 63 0.15 -7.40 19.08
CA LYS A 63 1.43 -8.08 18.88
C LYS A 63 1.21 -9.38 18.11
N PHE A 64 2.27 -9.86 17.46
CA PHE A 64 2.20 -11.13 16.76
C PHE A 64 2.32 -12.28 17.77
N SER A 65 1.38 -13.21 17.73
CA SER A 65 1.29 -14.36 18.64
C SER A 65 1.44 -15.66 17.86
N THR A 66 2.16 -16.61 18.47
CA THR A 66 2.42 -17.96 17.95
C THR A 66 2.09 -18.99 19.02
N TYR A 67 2.07 -20.27 18.65
CA TYR A 67 1.74 -21.37 19.57
C TYR A 67 2.65 -21.41 20.82
N ASP A 68 3.88 -20.91 20.70
CA ASP A 68 4.94 -20.89 21.71
C ASP A 68 5.22 -19.49 22.29
N SER A 69 4.55 -18.45 21.79
CA SER A 69 4.67 -17.08 22.29
C SER A 69 3.32 -16.38 22.31
N ASP A 70 2.70 -16.38 23.48
CA ASP A 70 1.46 -15.67 23.75
C ASP A 70 1.73 -14.17 23.97
N ASN A 71 1.30 -13.35 23.01
CA ASN A 71 1.39 -11.89 23.07
C ASN A 71 0.03 -11.23 22.82
N ASP A 72 -1.07 -12.00 22.87
CA ASP A 72 -2.40 -11.48 22.63
C ASP A 72 -3.01 -10.87 23.90
N VAL A 73 -4.26 -10.40 23.84
CA VAL A 73 -4.91 -9.73 24.98
C VAL A 73 -5.97 -10.60 25.66
N TRP A 74 -6.08 -11.86 25.25
CA TRP A 74 -7.00 -12.81 25.87
C TRP A 74 -6.32 -13.53 27.05
N ASN A 75 -7.11 -14.24 27.86
CA ASN A 75 -6.58 -14.97 29.02
C ASN A 75 -5.89 -16.29 28.62
N ASP A 76 -6.26 -16.84 27.47
CA ASP A 76 -5.70 -18.06 26.90
C ASP A 76 -5.02 -17.72 25.58
N ASN A 77 -4.08 -18.57 25.16
CA ASN A 77 -3.34 -18.35 23.92
C ASN A 77 -4.25 -18.56 22.68
N CYS A 78 -4.54 -17.45 21.97
CA CYS A 78 -5.36 -17.47 20.76
C CYS A 78 -4.72 -18.32 19.64
N ALA A 79 -3.39 -18.32 19.52
CA ALA A 79 -2.67 -19.07 18.51
C ALA A 79 -2.82 -20.59 18.68
N VAL A 80 -2.92 -21.06 19.92
CA VAL A 80 -3.21 -22.47 20.25
C VAL A 80 -4.69 -22.76 19.99
N SER A 81 -5.59 -21.94 20.54
CA SER A 81 -7.04 -22.16 20.48
C SER A 81 -7.59 -22.13 19.04
N TYR A 82 -7.12 -21.19 18.23
CA TYR A 82 -7.58 -20.98 16.84
C TYR A 82 -6.56 -21.44 15.80
N THR A 83 -5.52 -22.14 16.24
CA THR A 83 -4.53 -22.82 15.38
C THR A 83 -3.99 -21.94 14.25
N GLY A 84 -3.04 -21.07 14.56
CA GLY A 84 -2.38 -20.24 13.55
C GLY A 84 -1.32 -19.33 14.16
N ALA A 85 -0.92 -18.31 13.41
CA ALA A 85 -0.03 -17.26 13.90
C ALA A 85 -0.45 -15.92 13.32
N TRP A 86 -0.83 -14.97 14.17
CA TRP A 86 -1.44 -13.72 13.72
C TRP A 86 -1.26 -12.60 14.75
N TRP A 87 -1.65 -11.39 14.35
CA TRP A 87 -1.85 -10.27 15.27
C TRP A 87 -3.18 -10.45 16.01
N TYR A 88 -3.20 -11.39 16.95
CA TYR A 88 -4.39 -11.72 17.73
C TYR A 88 -4.72 -10.64 18.76
N GLY A 89 -6.00 -10.28 18.86
CA GLY A 89 -6.59 -9.52 19.95
C GLY A 89 -7.27 -10.46 20.94
N ALA A 90 -8.60 -10.57 20.89
CA ALA A 90 -9.37 -11.55 21.67
C ALA A 90 -10.53 -12.16 20.84
N CYS A 91 -10.29 -13.05 19.86
CA CYS A 91 -8.98 -13.41 19.31
C CYS A 91 -8.77 -12.78 17.93
N HIS A 92 -9.69 -12.98 16.99
CA HIS A 92 -9.52 -12.43 15.64
C HIS A 92 -10.82 -12.30 14.85
N LYS A 93 -10.76 -11.46 13.80
CA LYS A 93 -11.70 -11.48 12.67
C LYS A 93 -11.08 -12.09 11.40
N SER A 94 -9.77 -12.21 11.33
CA SER A 94 -9.04 -12.86 10.24
C SER A 94 -8.00 -13.82 10.80
N ASN A 95 -7.79 -14.95 10.15
CA ASN A 95 -6.77 -15.93 10.53
C ASN A 95 -6.22 -16.56 9.25
N LEU A 96 -5.51 -15.77 8.43
CA LEU A 96 -5.02 -16.25 7.13
C LEU A 96 -3.89 -17.28 7.25
N ASN A 97 -3.25 -17.35 8.41
CA ASN A 97 -2.27 -18.38 8.77
C ASN A 97 -2.90 -19.55 9.56
N GLY A 98 -4.21 -19.69 9.50
CA GLY A 98 -4.94 -20.78 10.14
C GLY A 98 -4.80 -22.12 9.39
N LYS A 99 -5.48 -23.15 9.88
CA LYS A 99 -5.50 -24.48 9.22
C LYS A 99 -6.01 -24.37 7.78
N TYR A 100 -5.35 -25.05 6.85
CA TYR A 100 -5.85 -25.20 5.50
C TYR A 100 -6.92 -26.29 5.43
N LEU A 101 -8.18 -25.89 5.60
CA LEU A 101 -9.36 -26.75 5.41
C LEU A 101 -10.05 -26.43 4.06
N ARG A 102 -11.13 -27.14 3.74
CA ARG A 102 -11.83 -27.01 2.45
C ARG A 102 -13.28 -26.58 2.62
N GLY A 103 -13.53 -25.29 2.43
CA GLY A 103 -14.89 -24.73 2.43
C GLY A 103 -15.53 -24.77 3.81
N GLU A 104 -16.81 -25.14 3.88
CA GLU A 104 -17.55 -25.20 5.13
C GLU A 104 -16.90 -26.16 6.14
N THR A 105 -16.82 -25.71 7.39
CA THR A 105 -16.20 -26.48 8.48
C THR A 105 -17.00 -26.39 9.77
N LYS A 106 -17.01 -27.50 10.51
CA LYS A 106 -17.57 -27.55 11.87
C LYS A 106 -16.63 -26.93 12.90
N GLU A 107 -15.35 -26.81 12.58
CA GLU A 107 -14.39 -26.12 13.45
C GLU A 107 -14.70 -24.63 13.48
N TYR A 108 -14.74 -24.04 14.68
CA TYR A 108 -15.01 -22.62 14.84
C TYR A 108 -13.72 -21.82 14.70
N ALA A 109 -13.60 -21.03 13.63
CA ALA A 109 -12.56 -20.01 13.42
C ALA A 109 -11.09 -20.51 13.39
N THR A 110 -10.83 -21.82 13.34
CA THR A 110 -9.47 -22.38 13.32
C THR A 110 -8.80 -22.37 11.94
N SER A 111 -9.58 -22.15 10.88
CA SER A 111 -9.12 -22.26 9.50
C SER A 111 -8.62 -20.96 8.92
N MET A 112 -7.93 -21.06 7.77
CA MET A 112 -7.61 -19.92 6.89
C MET A 112 -8.89 -19.16 6.52
N GLY A 113 -9.16 -18.04 7.20
CA GLY A 113 -10.48 -17.40 7.16
C GLY A 113 -10.46 -15.88 7.24
N TRP A 114 -11.52 -15.29 6.69
CA TRP A 114 -11.80 -13.84 6.71
C TRP A 114 -13.27 -13.61 7.06
N PHE A 115 -13.55 -13.15 8.27
CA PHE A 115 -14.88 -13.16 8.88
C PHE A 115 -15.92 -12.42 8.03
N THR A 116 -15.61 -11.20 7.57
CA THR A 116 -16.57 -10.40 6.81
C THR A 116 -16.88 -10.95 5.41
N PHE A 117 -16.09 -11.91 4.92
CA PHE A 117 -16.31 -12.53 3.62
C PHE A 117 -17.14 -13.81 3.74
N ARG A 118 -16.75 -14.76 4.60
CA ARG A 118 -17.42 -16.08 4.72
C ARG A 118 -17.71 -16.53 6.16
N GLY A 119 -17.53 -15.65 7.15
CA GLY A 119 -17.73 -15.96 8.57
C GLY A 119 -16.63 -16.83 9.17
N HIS A 120 -16.90 -17.44 10.32
CA HIS A 120 -15.95 -18.27 11.08
C HIS A 120 -16.01 -19.77 10.77
N HIS A 121 -17.02 -20.22 10.02
CA HIS A 121 -17.24 -21.64 9.69
C HIS A 121 -16.89 -21.96 8.23
N TYR A 122 -16.01 -21.17 7.62
CA TYR A 122 -15.60 -21.37 6.24
C TYR A 122 -14.10 -21.14 6.07
N ALA A 123 -13.43 -22.12 5.45
CA ALA A 123 -12.03 -22.08 5.09
C ALA A 123 -11.86 -21.68 3.63
N LEU A 124 -11.06 -20.64 3.41
CA LEU A 124 -10.77 -20.10 2.10
C LEU A 124 -9.91 -21.08 1.27
N LYS A 125 -10.06 -21.02 -0.04
CA LYS A 125 -9.27 -21.82 -0.98
C LYS A 125 -7.88 -21.26 -1.16
N SER A 126 -7.76 -19.93 -1.23
CA SER A 126 -6.47 -19.25 -1.28
C SER A 126 -6.54 -17.86 -0.64
N SER A 127 -5.40 -17.43 -0.09
CA SER A 127 -5.18 -16.06 0.33
C SER A 127 -3.79 -15.60 -0.10
N LYS A 128 -3.65 -14.36 -0.54
CA LYS A 128 -2.36 -13.72 -0.83
C LYS A 128 -2.30 -12.37 -0.16
N MET A 129 -1.27 -12.15 0.65
CA MET A 129 -0.95 -10.83 1.20
C MET A 129 0.23 -10.24 0.42
N MET A 130 0.06 -9.02 -0.07
CA MET A 130 1.07 -8.33 -0.87
C MET A 130 1.20 -6.91 -0.35
N ILE A 131 2.44 -6.44 -0.21
CA ILE A 131 2.71 -5.05 0.14
C ILE A 131 3.27 -4.34 -1.09
N ARG A 132 2.88 -3.07 -1.28
CA ARG A 132 3.42 -2.22 -2.35
C ARG A 132 3.81 -0.87 -1.74
N PRO A 133 4.99 -0.33 -2.07
CA PRO A 133 5.36 0.98 -1.58
C PRO A 133 4.53 2.09 -2.22
N ASN A 134 4.25 3.12 -1.43
CA ASN A 134 3.69 4.37 -1.93
C ASN A 134 4.80 5.25 -2.51
N LEU A 135 4.50 6.03 -3.55
CA LEU A 135 5.45 7.01 -4.06
C LEU A 135 5.56 8.15 -3.05
N VAL A 136 6.75 8.36 -2.50
CA VAL A 136 7.04 9.50 -1.62
C VAL A 136 8.14 10.34 -2.25
N VAL A 137 7.83 11.60 -2.52
CA VAL A 137 8.79 12.61 -2.96
C VAL A 137 9.17 13.44 -1.74
N LEU A 138 10.43 13.34 -1.33
CA LEU A 138 11.01 14.14 -0.26
C LEU A 138 11.71 15.36 -0.88
N LEU A 139 11.45 16.52 -0.31
CA LEU A 139 12.00 17.80 -0.77
C LEU A 139 12.67 18.47 0.43
N GLU A 140 13.92 18.89 0.24
CA GLU A 140 14.69 19.60 1.25
C GLU A 140 15.26 20.86 0.59
N ASP A 141 15.05 22.01 1.22
CA ASP A 141 15.64 23.27 0.74
C ASP A 141 17.06 23.48 1.27
N PHE A 142 17.72 24.56 0.84
CA PHE A 142 19.09 24.88 1.26
C PHE A 142 19.21 25.22 2.75
N ASP A 143 18.11 25.56 3.41
CA ASP A 143 18.05 25.82 4.84
C ASP A 143 17.78 24.53 5.64
N GLY A 144 17.63 23.39 4.98
CA GLY A 144 17.34 22.09 5.57
C GLY A 144 15.87 21.88 5.92
N ASN A 145 14.96 22.76 5.48
CA ASN A 145 13.53 22.57 5.70
C ASN A 145 13.03 21.44 4.81
N LYS A 146 12.36 20.46 5.44
CA LYS A 146 11.86 19.27 4.75
C LYS A 146 10.37 19.35 4.53
N THR A 147 9.94 19.02 3.32
CA THR A 147 8.55 18.84 2.96
C THR A 147 8.41 17.56 2.14
N PHE A 148 7.21 16.99 2.06
CA PHE A 148 6.98 15.77 1.31
C PHE A 148 5.65 15.77 0.57
N ALA A 149 5.62 15.01 -0.52
CA ALA A 149 4.42 14.63 -1.25
C ALA A 149 4.35 13.11 -1.30
N ARG A 150 3.23 12.53 -0.89
CA ARG A 150 2.94 11.10 -0.96
C ARG A 150 1.78 10.86 -1.91
N TYR A 151 1.93 9.85 -2.76
CA TYR A 151 0.91 9.40 -3.69
C TYR A 151 0.64 7.92 -3.49
N ASP A 152 -0.62 7.61 -3.20
CA ASP A 152 -1.08 6.24 -3.10
C ASP A 152 -1.30 5.69 -4.52
N HIS A 153 -0.91 4.44 -4.75
CA HIS A 153 -1.13 3.73 -6.01
C HIS A 153 -0.59 4.46 -7.26
N PHE A 154 0.71 4.76 -7.27
CA PHE A 154 1.38 5.32 -8.43
C PHE A 154 1.85 4.21 -9.39
N GLU A 155 1.30 4.20 -10.61
CA GLU A 155 1.67 3.26 -11.67
C GLU A 155 2.01 4.03 -12.94
N ILE A 156 3.13 3.65 -13.55
CA ILE A 156 3.58 4.14 -14.84
C ILE A 156 3.54 3.00 -15.86
N GLY A 157 3.28 3.37 -17.11
CA GLY A 157 3.32 2.45 -18.23
C GLY A 157 4.74 2.01 -18.55
N ASP A 158 4.85 1.00 -19.40
CA ASP A 158 6.15 0.59 -19.96
C ASP A 158 6.63 1.56 -21.08
N GLU A 159 7.75 1.21 -21.70
CA GLU A 159 8.31 1.97 -22.83
C GLU A 159 7.36 2.06 -24.03
N GLY A 160 6.56 1.01 -24.29
CA GLY A 160 5.55 0.99 -25.34
C GLY A 160 4.43 2.01 -25.07
N GLN A 161 4.13 2.25 -23.79
CA GLN A 161 3.20 3.27 -23.31
C GLN A 161 3.88 4.63 -23.05
N LYS A 162 5.17 4.78 -23.38
CA LYS A 162 5.96 6.00 -23.15
C LYS A 162 5.94 6.44 -21.69
N TYR A 163 5.99 5.47 -20.78
CA TYR A 163 5.98 5.68 -19.34
C TYR A 163 4.82 6.56 -18.86
N SER A 164 3.67 6.46 -19.52
CA SER A 164 2.52 7.29 -19.18
C SER A 164 2.03 7.03 -17.76
N VAL A 165 1.56 8.05 -17.05
CA VAL A 165 0.96 7.84 -15.72
C VAL A 165 -0.36 7.10 -15.89
N MET A 166 -0.36 5.82 -15.54
CA MET A 166 -1.52 4.94 -15.68
C MET A 166 -2.48 5.13 -14.54
N LYS A 167 -1.93 5.24 -13.33
CA LYS A 167 -2.71 5.37 -12.11
C LYS A 167 -2.00 6.23 -11.09
N ILE A 168 -2.80 7.08 -10.47
CA ILE A 168 -2.46 7.83 -9.29
C ILE A 168 -3.77 8.05 -8.53
N GLU A 169 -3.77 7.76 -7.24
CA GLU A 169 -4.97 7.88 -6.42
C GLU A 169 -4.84 9.09 -5.48
N LYS A 170 -4.57 8.85 -4.19
CA LYS A 170 -4.66 9.86 -3.14
C LYS A 170 -3.33 10.59 -2.98
N TYR A 171 -3.38 11.91 -3.06
CA TYR A 171 -2.28 12.80 -2.66
C TYR A 171 -2.37 13.13 -1.16
N SER A 172 -1.24 13.14 -0.47
CA SER A 172 -1.11 13.70 0.88
C SER A 172 0.30 14.25 1.10
N GLY A 173 0.44 15.21 2.02
CA GLY A 173 1.74 15.77 2.37
C GLY A 173 1.71 17.28 2.58
N THR A 174 2.89 17.83 2.86
CA THR A 174 3.10 19.25 3.14
C THR A 174 3.60 20.01 1.92
N ALA A 175 3.98 19.30 0.84
CA ALA A 175 4.41 19.89 -0.41
C ALA A 175 3.19 20.30 -1.27
N GLY A 176 3.43 20.76 -2.51
CA GLY A 176 2.37 20.91 -3.49
C GLY A 176 2.09 19.58 -4.21
N ASP A 177 0.84 19.38 -4.64
CA ASP A 177 0.47 18.26 -5.51
C ASP A 177 0.98 18.52 -6.94
N SER A 178 1.82 17.61 -7.44
CA SER A 178 2.46 17.72 -8.76
C SER A 178 2.15 16.55 -9.70
N PHE A 179 1.47 15.51 -9.23
CA PHE A 179 1.23 14.30 -10.03
C PHE A 179 -0.25 13.96 -10.20
N SER A 180 -1.18 14.43 -9.35
CA SER A 180 -2.59 14.06 -9.52
C SER A 180 -3.17 14.56 -10.85
N GLY A 181 -2.63 15.66 -11.38
CA GLY A 181 -2.99 16.22 -12.69
C GLY A 181 -2.27 15.59 -13.89
N THR A 182 -1.39 14.60 -13.70
CA THR A 182 -0.57 14.04 -14.78
C THR A 182 -1.09 12.73 -15.37
N LYS A 183 -2.28 12.29 -14.94
CA LYS A 183 -2.90 11.06 -15.43
C LYS A 183 -3.01 11.05 -16.95
N SER A 184 -2.58 9.94 -17.56
CA SER A 184 -2.52 9.71 -19.00
C SER A 184 -1.53 10.57 -19.79
N LEU A 185 -0.80 11.49 -19.15
CA LEU A 185 0.31 12.19 -19.81
C LEU A 185 1.44 11.20 -20.07
N LYS A 186 2.19 11.41 -21.15
CA LYS A 186 3.38 10.62 -21.49
C LYS A 186 4.64 11.35 -21.02
N PHE A 187 5.69 10.59 -20.74
CA PHE A 187 6.93 11.17 -20.24
C PHE A 187 7.77 11.70 -21.41
N SER A 188 8.00 13.02 -21.44
CA SER A 188 8.90 13.65 -22.41
C SER A 188 10.28 13.84 -21.81
N THR A 189 11.32 13.60 -22.60
CA THR A 189 12.74 13.80 -22.27
C THR A 189 13.37 14.70 -23.32
N PHE A 190 14.59 15.20 -23.09
CA PHE A 190 15.25 16.07 -24.09
C PHE A 190 15.35 15.43 -25.49
N ASP A 191 15.49 14.11 -25.56
CA ASP A 191 15.61 13.30 -26.75
C ASP A 191 14.28 12.73 -27.29
N ALA A 192 13.18 12.82 -26.53
CA ALA A 192 11.88 12.29 -26.95
C ALA A 192 10.72 13.25 -26.60
N ASP A 193 10.09 13.80 -27.64
CA ASP A 193 8.90 14.64 -27.55
C ASP A 193 7.63 13.76 -27.54
N ASN A 194 7.23 13.34 -26.34
CA ASN A 194 6.06 12.47 -26.17
C ASN A 194 4.82 13.26 -25.70
N ASP A 195 4.94 14.56 -25.49
CA ASP A 195 3.83 15.40 -25.07
C ASP A 195 2.99 15.83 -26.27
N THR A 196 1.86 16.47 -26.00
CA THR A 196 0.86 16.81 -27.02
C THR A 196 1.01 18.23 -27.56
N TRP A 197 2.11 18.92 -27.23
CA TRP A 197 2.26 20.34 -27.52
C TRP A 197 3.22 20.58 -28.68
N ALA A 198 3.01 21.70 -29.38
CA ALA A 198 3.74 21.99 -30.63
C ALA A 198 5.25 22.22 -30.42
N ASN A 199 5.65 22.58 -29.20
CA ASN A 199 7.03 22.77 -28.83
C ASN A 199 7.44 21.64 -27.90
N HIS A 200 8.60 21.04 -28.14
CA HIS A 200 9.17 20.02 -27.26
C HIS A 200 9.36 20.60 -25.85
N CYS A 201 8.42 20.33 -24.93
CA CYS A 201 8.39 20.98 -23.62
C CYS A 201 9.68 20.65 -22.84
N ALA A 202 10.20 19.43 -22.98
CA ALA A 202 11.40 19.00 -22.26
C ALA A 202 12.65 19.80 -22.65
N VAL A 203 12.76 20.18 -23.92
CA VAL A 203 13.83 21.08 -24.42
C VAL A 203 13.62 22.49 -23.89
N THR A 204 12.38 22.97 -23.93
CA THR A 204 12.04 24.34 -23.50
C THR A 204 12.31 24.57 -22.01
N PHE A 205 12.03 23.58 -21.17
CA PHE A 205 12.19 23.66 -19.72
C PHE A 205 13.46 22.98 -19.20
N THR A 206 14.29 22.42 -20.08
CA THR A 206 15.54 21.72 -19.73
C THR A 206 15.34 20.64 -18.66
N GLY A 207 14.26 19.86 -18.78
CA GLY A 207 13.87 18.84 -17.80
C GLY A 207 13.02 17.75 -18.44
N ALA A 208 13.06 16.55 -17.86
CA ALA A 208 12.17 15.47 -18.27
C ALA A 208 10.94 15.44 -17.37
N TRP A 209 9.74 15.37 -17.96
CA TRP A 209 8.49 15.41 -17.20
C TRP A 209 7.27 14.89 -17.97
N TRP A 210 6.18 14.67 -17.23
CA TRP A 210 4.82 14.52 -17.77
C TRP A 210 4.18 15.90 -17.95
N TYR A 211 4.40 16.53 -19.10
CA TYR A 211 3.94 17.89 -19.37
C TYR A 211 2.45 17.95 -19.72
N SER A 212 1.65 18.67 -18.92
CA SER A 212 0.24 18.97 -19.24
C SER A 212 0.10 20.17 -20.17
N ASN A 213 1.08 21.07 -20.15
CA ASN A 213 1.24 22.21 -21.04
C ASN A 213 2.70 22.71 -21.04
N CYS A 214 3.09 23.46 -22.07
CA CYS A 214 4.42 24.10 -22.13
C CYS A 214 4.42 25.54 -21.52
N HIS A 215 3.56 25.83 -20.55
CA HIS A 215 3.45 27.16 -19.94
C HIS A 215 3.58 27.14 -18.41
N SER A 216 3.36 26.00 -17.77
CA SER A 216 3.45 25.81 -16.32
C SER A 216 4.80 25.19 -15.96
N ARG A 217 5.58 25.92 -15.17
CA ARG A 217 6.77 25.37 -14.52
C ARG A 217 6.32 24.42 -13.41
N TYR A 218 6.19 23.14 -13.73
CA TYR A 218 6.08 22.08 -12.73
C TYR A 218 7.48 21.66 -12.26
N ILE A 219 7.54 20.89 -11.17
CA ILE A 219 8.77 20.44 -10.52
C ILE A 219 9.77 19.93 -11.58
N SER A 220 10.91 20.62 -11.67
CA SER A 220 12.02 20.19 -12.51
C SER A 220 12.97 19.36 -11.65
N PHE A 221 13.11 18.08 -12.00
CA PHE A 221 14.14 17.22 -11.41
C PHE A 221 15.42 17.42 -12.21
N ARG A 222 16.40 18.12 -11.64
CA ARG A 222 17.76 18.17 -12.19
C ARG A 222 18.62 17.13 -11.47
N CYS A 223 19.58 16.52 -12.18
CA CYS A 223 20.61 15.71 -11.55
C CYS A 223 21.31 16.55 -10.46
N GLY A 224 21.01 16.28 -9.18
CA GLY A 224 21.53 17.03 -8.03
C GLY A 224 20.45 17.60 -7.08
N GLY A 225 19.16 17.55 -7.42
CA GLY A 225 18.07 17.97 -6.51
C GLY A 225 16.75 18.28 -7.23
N ALA A 226 15.65 18.22 -6.49
CA ALA A 226 14.31 18.59 -6.97
C ALA A 226 14.05 20.07 -6.67
N ILE A 227 13.86 20.90 -7.69
CA ILE A 227 13.49 22.31 -7.51
C ILE A 227 11.97 22.40 -7.66
N VAL A 228 11.28 22.70 -6.55
CA VAL A 228 9.87 23.08 -6.57
C VAL A 228 9.78 24.59 -6.72
N THR A 229 9.50 25.08 -7.91
CA THR A 229 9.09 26.47 -8.08
C THR A 229 7.63 26.61 -7.69
N LYS A 230 7.38 27.31 -6.57
CA LYS A 230 6.04 27.75 -6.17
C LYS A 230 5.50 28.68 -7.26
N ASN A 231 4.32 28.40 -7.80
CA ASN A 231 3.58 29.40 -8.57
C ASN A 231 2.85 30.33 -7.59
N TYR A 232 2.99 31.64 -7.82
CA TYR A 232 2.10 32.67 -7.27
C TYR A 232 0.93 32.88 -8.21
#